data_AF-A0A7S3TYY6-F1
#
_entry.id   AF-A0A7S3TYY6-F1
#
_cell.length_a   1.000
_cell.length_b   1.000
_cell.length_c   1.000
_cell.angle_alpha   90.00
_cell.angle_beta   90.00
_cell.angle_gamma   90.00
#
_symmetry.space_group_name_H-M   'P 1'
#
loop_
_entity.id
_entity.type
_entity.pdbx_description
1 polymer ?
#
loop_
_entity_poly.entity_id
_entity_poly.type
_entity_poly.pdbx_seq_one_letter_code
_entity_poly.pdbx_strand_id
1 'polypeptide(L)'
;AHAIRRRGPRGLVWRSRRRPNFHAGPRELRGGCLPRSRFPLCGLCLSTLRVLRRRADVEVTFGYHMAIAIAIGLLFLGGGRLTLGTSKPAIAALVAALFPRFPLIPTDNRYHLQAFRHLYVLAAEVRTPPLF
;
A
#
# COMPACT_ATOMS: atom_id res chain seq x y z
N ALA A 1 6.71 37.74 20.06
CA ALA A 1 8.18 37.82 20.10
C ALA A 1 8.71 36.39 20.09
N HIS A 2 9.50 35.87 19.15
CA HIS A 2 10.52 36.44 18.28
C HIS A 2 10.34 35.99 16.81
N ALA A 3 10.33 36.95 15.89
CA ALA A 3 10.34 36.73 14.45
C ALA A 3 11.77 36.92 13.92
N ILE A 4 12.32 35.93 13.22
CA ILE A 4 13.63 36.07 12.59
C ILE A 4 13.46 36.86 11.28
N ARG A 5 14.00 38.08 11.30
CA ARG A 5 13.98 39.13 10.29
C ARG A 5 15.03 38.82 9.21
N ARG A 6 14.62 38.54 7.97
CA ARG A 6 15.55 38.45 6.81
C ARG A 6 15.82 39.84 6.25
N ARG A 7 17.05 40.10 5.78
CA ARG A 7 17.36 41.19 4.84
C ARG A 7 18.34 40.68 3.77
N GLY A 8 17.84 40.43 2.57
CA GLY A 8 18.63 40.44 1.34
C GLY A 8 18.45 41.80 0.64
N PRO A 9 19.41 42.25 -0.18
CA PRO A 9 19.29 43.46 -0.97
C PRO A 9 18.45 43.14 -2.22
N ARG A 10 17.32 43.83 -2.35
CA ARG A 10 16.24 43.71 -3.37
C ARG A 10 14.97 43.03 -2.85
N GLY A 11 14.03 43.86 -2.37
CA GLY A 11 12.58 43.63 -2.42
C GLY A 11 11.99 42.53 -1.51
N LEU A 12 11.20 42.96 -0.51
CA LEU A 12 10.28 42.08 0.21
C LEU A 12 9.10 41.70 -0.69
N VAL A 13 9.04 40.45 -1.15
CA VAL A 13 7.80 39.89 -1.70
C VAL A 13 6.99 39.28 -0.56
N TRP A 14 5.99 40.03 -0.10
CA TRP A 14 4.87 39.47 0.67
C TRP A 14 3.89 38.84 -0.30
N ARG A 15 3.78 37.50 -0.34
CA ARG A 15 2.66 36.82 -1.00
C ARG A 15 1.71 36.27 0.06
N SER A 16 0.77 37.13 0.49
CA SER A 16 -0.48 36.69 1.11
C SER A 16 -1.53 36.47 0.02
N ARG A 17 -2.48 35.57 0.28
CA ARG A 17 -3.67 35.23 -0.56
C ARG A 17 -3.29 34.48 -1.86
N ARG A 18 -4.03 33.45 -2.32
CA ARG A 18 -5.47 33.19 -2.32
C ARG A 18 -5.68 31.66 -2.40
N ARG A 19 -6.80 31.15 -1.88
CA ARG A 19 -7.38 29.89 -2.41
C ARG A 19 -7.62 30.09 -3.92
N PRO A 20 -7.14 29.23 -4.82
CA PRO A 20 -7.64 29.20 -6.18
C PRO A 20 -8.88 28.33 -6.21
N ASN A 21 -9.99 28.98 -6.51
CA ASN A 21 -11.22 28.36 -6.98
C ASN A 21 -10.95 27.50 -8.21
N PHE A 22 -11.79 26.49 -8.36
CA PHE A 22 -12.06 25.75 -9.59
C PHE A 22 -11.94 26.63 -10.84
N HIS A 23 -10.99 26.30 -11.70
CA HIS A 23 -11.10 26.55 -13.13
C HIS A 23 -10.69 25.26 -13.85
N ALA A 24 -11.68 24.61 -14.44
CA ALA A 24 -11.51 23.51 -15.37
C ALA A 24 -10.77 24.04 -16.61
N GLY A 25 -9.66 23.37 -16.94
CA GLY A 25 -8.90 23.56 -18.17
C GLY A 25 -8.52 22.19 -18.74
N PRO A 26 -8.25 22.09 -20.06
CA PRO A 26 -8.31 20.84 -20.81
C PRO A 26 -7.21 19.86 -20.37
N ARG A 27 -7.62 18.62 -20.07
CA ARG A 27 -6.73 17.53 -19.65
C ARG A 27 -5.86 17.08 -20.82
N GLU A 28 -4.63 17.57 -20.87
CA GLU A 28 -3.61 17.05 -21.78
C GLU A 28 -3.13 15.68 -21.29
N LEU A 29 -3.41 14.68 -22.12
CA LEU A 29 -3.04 13.28 -21.99
C LEU A 29 -1.53 13.12 -22.13
N ARG A 30 -0.81 13.01 -21.02
CA ARG A 30 0.53 12.43 -21.00
C ARG A 30 0.59 11.32 -19.95
N GLY A 31 1.09 10.16 -20.38
CA GLY A 31 1.21 8.95 -19.59
C GLY A 31 1.71 9.22 -18.18
N GLY A 32 0.78 9.20 -17.23
CA GLY A 32 1.05 9.48 -15.83
C GLY A 32 1.68 8.26 -15.20
N CYS A 33 3.01 8.28 -15.07
CA CYS A 33 3.67 7.62 -13.95
C CYS A 33 2.93 8.04 -12.67
N LEU A 34 2.31 7.07 -12.00
CA LEU A 34 1.58 7.26 -10.75
C LEU A 34 2.38 8.18 -9.81
N PRO A 35 1.78 9.26 -9.25
CA PRO A 35 2.53 10.25 -8.49
C PRO A 35 3.23 9.60 -7.28
N ARG A 36 4.57 9.60 -7.33
CA ARG A 36 5.51 9.15 -6.27
C ARG A 36 5.26 9.79 -4.89
N SER A 37 4.41 10.80 -4.81
CA SER A 37 4.07 11.54 -3.58
C SER A 37 2.85 11.01 -2.81
N ARG A 38 2.09 10.03 -3.34
CA ARG A 38 0.84 9.59 -2.71
C ARG A 38 0.95 8.36 -1.79
N PHE A 39 2.13 7.73 -1.71
CA PHE A 39 2.31 6.48 -0.95
C PHE A 39 3.62 6.42 -0.13
N PRO A 40 3.94 7.40 0.73
CA PRO A 40 5.13 7.33 1.60
C PRO A 40 5.08 6.07 2.49
N LEU A 41 3.89 5.66 2.91
CA LEU A 41 3.67 4.44 3.69
C LEU A 41 3.99 3.16 2.91
N CYS A 42 3.66 3.09 1.62
CA CYS A 42 3.98 1.92 0.80
C CYS A 42 5.50 1.74 0.61
N GLY A 43 6.22 2.85 0.44
CA GLY A 43 7.68 2.83 0.35
C GLY A 43 8.33 2.30 1.62
N LEU A 44 7.84 2.74 2.79
CA LEU A 44 8.31 2.25 4.08
C LEU A 44 7.98 0.76 4.29
N CYS A 45 6.72 0.36 4.10
CA CYS A 45 6.29 -1.03 4.23
C CYS A 45 7.08 -1.97 3.31
N LEU A 46 7.28 -1.59 2.05
CA LEU A 46 8.06 -2.38 1.10
C LEU A 46 9.54 -2.47 1.51
N SER A 47 10.12 -1.39 2.03
CA SER A 47 11.51 -1.39 2.50
C SER A 47 11.68 -2.36 3.67
N THR A 48 10.75 -2.34 4.63
CA THR A 48 10.73 -3.30 5.75
C THR A 48 10.58 -4.74 5.25
N LEU A 49 9.62 -5.01 4.35
CA LEU A 49 9.41 -6.36 3.80
C LEU A 49 10.61 -6.86 3.00
N ARG A 50 11.35 -5.98 2.30
CA ARG A 50 12.60 -6.33 1.61
C ARG A 50 13.70 -6.72 2.58
N VAL A 51 13.84 -6.02 3.70
CA VAL A 51 14.81 -6.38 4.75
C VAL A 51 14.46 -7.74 5.34
N LEU A 52 13.19 -7.96 5.69
CA LEU A 52 12.72 -9.24 6.24
C LEU A 52 12.90 -10.40 5.27
N ARG A 53 12.70 -10.17 3.96
CA ARG A 53 12.92 -11.18 2.92
C ARG A 53 14.40 -11.54 2.76
N ARG A 54 15.31 -10.58 2.98
CA ARG A 54 16.76 -10.82 2.90
C ARG A 54 17.32 -11.54 4.13
N ARG A 55 16.67 -11.41 5.30
CA ARG A 55 17.01 -12.12 6.54
C ARG A 55 16.50 -13.57 6.55
N ALA A 56 16.44 -14.20 5.39
CA ALA A 56 16.02 -15.59 5.27
C ALA A 56 17.21 -16.50 5.62
N ASP A 57 17.47 -16.67 6.92
CA ASP A 57 18.46 -17.61 7.44
C ASP A 57 18.00 -19.07 7.27
N VAL A 58 18.89 -20.03 7.55
CA VAL A 58 18.64 -21.48 7.39
C VAL A 58 17.47 -21.97 8.25
N GLU A 59 17.15 -21.27 9.35
CA GLU A 59 16.03 -21.61 10.24
C GLU A 59 14.67 -21.06 9.78
N VAL A 60 14.63 -20.36 8.64
CA VAL A 60 13.41 -19.73 8.15
C VAL A 60 12.49 -20.75 7.49
N THR A 61 11.33 -20.97 8.12
CA THR A 61 10.31 -21.90 7.63
C THR A 61 9.64 -21.41 6.34
N PHE A 62 9.09 -22.33 5.54
CA PHE A 62 8.35 -21.98 4.32
C PHE A 62 7.23 -20.95 4.60
N GLY A 63 6.56 -21.08 5.75
CA GLY A 63 5.53 -20.18 6.22
C GLY A 63 5.96 -18.73 6.34
N TYR A 64 7.20 -18.46 6.74
CA TYR A 64 7.75 -17.11 6.81
C TYR A 64 7.88 -16.47 5.42
N HIS A 65 8.41 -17.22 4.45
CA HIS A 65 8.46 -16.76 3.06
C HIS A 65 7.07 -16.47 2.49
N MET A 66 6.10 -17.32 2.82
CA MET A 66 4.73 -17.12 2.41
C MET A 66 4.08 -15.89 3.08
N ALA A 67 4.31 -15.66 4.38
CA ALA A 67 3.80 -14.48 5.08
C ALA A 67 4.30 -13.18 4.42
N ILE A 68 5.60 -13.12 4.09
CA ILE A 68 6.18 -11.98 3.39
C ILE A 68 5.57 -11.83 1.99
N ALA A 69 5.40 -12.93 1.24
CA ALA A 69 4.81 -12.89 -0.09
C ALA A 69 3.37 -12.35 -0.06
N ILE A 70 2.56 -12.79 0.90
CA ILE A 70 1.19 -12.29 1.10
C ILE A 70 1.20 -10.81 1.47
N ALA A 71 2.07 -10.38 2.38
CA ALA A 71 2.19 -8.97 2.76
C ALA A 71 2.56 -8.06 1.57
N ILE A 72 3.50 -8.50 0.71
CA ILE A 72 3.85 -7.78 -0.52
C ILE A 72 2.67 -7.76 -1.50
N GLY A 73 1.97 -8.88 -1.65
CA GLY A 73 0.79 -9.00 -2.52
C GLY A 73 -0.35 -8.07 -2.10
N LEU A 74 -0.63 -7.99 -0.80
CA LEU A 74 -1.65 -7.06 -0.26
C LEU A 74 -1.23 -5.60 -0.38
N LEU A 75 0.07 -5.29 -0.25
CA LEU A 75 0.59 -3.94 -0.43
C LEU A 75 0.37 -3.40 -1.85
N PHE A 76 0.45 -4.28 -2.85
CA PHE A 76 0.27 -3.95 -4.26
C PHE A 76 -0.99 -4.60 -4.86
N LEU A 77 -2.06 -4.72 -4.07
CA LEU A 77 -3.30 -5.37 -4.50
C LEU A 77 -3.83 -4.72 -5.79
N GLY A 78 -3.96 -5.52 -6.85
CA GLY A 78 -4.40 -5.04 -8.18
C GLY A 78 -3.50 -3.95 -8.79
N GLY A 79 -2.21 -3.91 -8.45
CA GLY A 79 -1.29 -2.86 -8.87
C GLY A 79 -1.54 -1.51 -8.20
N GLY A 80 -2.19 -1.50 -7.03
CA GLY A 80 -2.58 -0.30 -6.29
C GLY A 80 -3.96 0.27 -6.66
N ARG A 81 -4.75 -0.46 -7.45
CA ARG A 81 -6.13 -0.11 -7.82
C ARG A 81 -7.18 -0.71 -6.88
N LEU A 82 -6.82 -1.82 -6.24
CA LEU A 82 -7.69 -2.56 -5.32
C LEU A 82 -7.30 -2.24 -3.89
N THR A 83 -8.31 -2.26 -3.03
CA THR A 83 -8.16 -2.07 -1.57
C THR A 83 -8.98 -3.12 -0.84
N LEU A 84 -8.70 -3.35 0.43
CA LEU A 84 -9.50 -4.28 1.24
C LEU A 84 -10.76 -3.57 1.76
N GLY A 85 -11.90 -4.23 1.60
CA GLY A 85 -13.18 -3.85 2.19
C GLY A 85 -13.26 -4.18 3.68
N THR A 86 -14.14 -3.47 4.39
CA THR A 86 -14.44 -3.68 5.82
C THR A 86 -15.87 -4.17 6.06
N SER A 87 -16.53 -4.71 5.03
CA SER A 87 -17.85 -5.34 5.16
C SER A 87 -17.76 -6.66 5.95
N LYS A 88 -18.85 -7.08 6.60
CA LYS A 88 -18.91 -8.37 7.34
C LYS A 88 -18.41 -9.57 6.51
N PRO A 89 -18.86 -9.78 5.25
CA PRO A 89 -18.35 -10.88 4.44
C PRO A 89 -16.88 -10.69 4.03
N ALA A 90 -16.42 -9.47 3.79
CA ALA A 90 -15.01 -9.18 3.50
C ALA A 90 -14.10 -9.52 4.70
N ILE A 91 -14.52 -9.14 5.91
CA ILE A 91 -13.79 -9.48 7.14
C ILE A 91 -13.76 -11.00 7.34
N ALA A 92 -14.87 -11.70 7.15
CA ALA A 92 -14.91 -13.16 7.26
C ALA A 92 -13.95 -13.83 6.26
N ALA A 93 -13.92 -13.36 5.01
CA ALA A 93 -12.99 -13.85 3.99
C ALA A 93 -11.51 -13.54 4.34
N LEU A 94 -11.23 -12.37 4.92
CA LEU A 94 -9.88 -12.00 5.37
C LEU A 94 -9.41 -12.83 6.55
N VAL A 95 -10.28 -13.12 7.52
CA VAL A 95 -9.95 -14.00 8.65
C VAL A 95 -9.60 -15.41 8.16
N ALA A 96 -10.37 -15.92 7.20
CA ALA A 96 -10.07 -17.18 6.55
C ALA A 96 -8.74 -17.13 5.78
N ALA A 97 -8.45 -16.06 5.03
CA ALA A 97 -7.23 -15.95 4.24
C ALA A 97 -5.96 -15.68 5.05
N LEU A 98 -6.07 -14.97 6.18
CA LEU A 98 -4.95 -14.48 7.00
C LEU A 98 -4.84 -15.21 8.34
N PHE A 99 -5.27 -16.47 8.39
CA PHE A 99 -5.21 -17.26 9.61
C PHE A 99 -3.77 -17.32 10.16
N PRO A 100 -3.54 -16.98 11.46
CA PRO A 100 -2.20 -16.78 12.03
C PRO A 100 -1.46 -18.10 12.34
N ARG A 101 -1.59 -19.10 11.45
CA ARG A 101 -0.79 -20.33 11.44
C ARG A 101 -0.30 -20.57 10.01
N PHE A 102 1.00 -20.38 9.83
CA PHE A 102 1.67 -20.65 8.57
C PHE A 102 2.24 -22.07 8.53
N PRO A 103 2.18 -22.76 7.38
CA PRO A 103 2.74 -24.11 7.22
C PRO A 103 4.26 -24.11 7.33
N LEU A 104 4.81 -25.22 7.82
CA LEU A 104 6.26 -25.40 7.89
C LEU A 104 6.85 -25.86 6.55
N ILE A 105 6.06 -26.59 5.76
CA ILE A 105 6.43 -27.23 4.50
C ILE A 105 5.35 -26.90 3.45
N PRO A 106 5.66 -26.77 2.14
CA PRO A 106 4.68 -26.40 1.11
C PRO A 106 3.42 -27.29 1.03
N THR A 107 3.55 -28.56 1.40
CA THR A 107 2.47 -29.56 1.37
C THR A 107 1.71 -29.68 2.69
N ASP A 108 2.09 -28.90 3.71
CA ASP A 108 1.45 -28.95 5.03
C ASP A 108 0.11 -28.22 5.02
N ASN A 109 -0.96 -28.97 5.28
CA ASN A 109 -2.35 -28.51 5.37
C ASN A 109 -3.00 -28.87 6.71
N ARG A 110 -2.21 -29.28 7.73
CA ARG A 110 -2.76 -29.82 8.99
C ARG A 110 -3.60 -28.82 9.78
N TYR A 111 -3.20 -27.55 9.77
CA TYR A 111 -3.85 -26.50 10.57
C TYR A 111 -4.69 -25.53 9.75
N HIS A 112 -4.39 -25.41 8.45
CA HIS A 112 -5.06 -24.47 7.57
C HIS A 112 -4.89 -24.92 6.12
N LEU A 113 -6.00 -24.97 5.36
CA LEU A 113 -5.99 -25.32 3.94
C LEU A 113 -5.32 -24.21 3.12
N GLN A 114 -4.31 -24.54 2.30
CA GLN A 114 -3.64 -23.54 1.46
C GLN A 114 -4.62 -22.75 0.56
N ALA A 115 -5.70 -23.40 0.09
CA ALA A 115 -6.69 -22.76 -0.78
C ALA A 115 -7.37 -21.54 -0.14
N PHE A 116 -7.60 -21.55 1.17
CA PHE A 116 -8.27 -20.45 1.88
C PHE A 116 -7.44 -19.18 1.89
N ARG A 117 -6.12 -19.27 1.71
CA ARG A 117 -5.23 -18.11 1.58
C ARG A 117 -5.56 -17.23 0.38
N HIS A 118 -6.31 -17.73 -0.61
CA HIS A 118 -6.74 -16.94 -1.78
C HIS A 118 -8.08 -16.21 -1.56
N LEU A 119 -8.78 -16.46 -0.45
CA LEU A 119 -10.06 -15.82 -0.15
C LEU A 119 -9.97 -14.30 0.06
N TYR A 120 -8.76 -13.73 0.21
CA TYR A 120 -8.57 -12.27 0.27
C TYR A 120 -9.13 -11.56 -0.97
N VAL A 121 -9.29 -12.25 -2.10
CA VAL A 121 -9.88 -11.70 -3.33
C VAL A 121 -11.34 -11.30 -3.15
N LEU A 122 -12.09 -12.00 -2.28
CA LEU A 122 -13.49 -11.68 -1.99
C LEU A 122 -13.63 -10.38 -1.19
N ALA A 123 -12.58 -9.98 -0.49
CA ALA A 123 -12.49 -8.72 0.23
C ALA A 123 -11.90 -7.59 -0.62
N ALA A 124 -11.47 -7.86 -1.86
CA ALA A 124 -10.86 -6.86 -2.72
C ALA A 124 -11.93 -5.99 -3.40
N GLU A 125 -11.89 -4.69 -3.13
CA GLU A 125 -12.80 -3.69 -3.67
C GLU A 125 -12.04 -2.68 -4.54
N VAL A 126 -12.59 -2.37 -5.71
CA VAL A 126 -12.10 -1.30 -6.59
C VAL A 126 -12.54 0.04 -6.01
N ARG A 127 -11.59 0.83 -5.50
CA ARG A 127 -11.87 2.20 -4.99
C ARG A 127 -11.34 3.30 -5.89
N THR A 128 -10.39 2.99 -6.76
CA THR A 128 -9.97 3.92 -7.81
C THR A 128 -10.95 3.81 -8.97
N PRO A 129 -11.61 4.91 -9.40
CA PRO A 129 -12.48 4.86 -10.56
C PRO A 129 -11.69 4.40 -11.79
N PRO A 130 -12.32 3.63 -12.70
CA PRO A 130 -11.71 3.29 -13.97
C PRO A 130 -11.27 4.58 -14.68
N LEU A 131 -10.06 4.59 -15.23
CA LEU A 131 -9.49 5.74 -15.95
C LEU A 131 -10.07 5.90 -17.36
N PHE A 132 -11.32 5.47 -17.58
CA PHE A 132 -12.02 5.57 -18.86
C PHE A 132 -13.21 6.52 -18.73
#